data_AF-A0A817J6R6-F1
#
_entry.id   AF-A0A817J6R6-F1
#
_cell.length_a   1.000
_cell.length_b   1.000
_cell.length_c   1.000
_cell.angle_alpha   90.00
_cell.angle_beta   90.00
_cell.angle_gamma   90.00
#
_symmetry.space_group_name_H-M   'P 1'
#
loop_
_entity.id
_entity.type
_entity.pdbx_description
1 polymer ?
#
loop_
_entity_poly.entity_id
_entity_poly.type
_entity_poly.pdbx_seq_one_letter_code
_entity_poly.pdbx_strand_id
1 'polypeptide(L)'
;MCARLYLYGAGNSRPPTMSLFFVLMRGLHDSLLQFPFTYKVTFCLFDQTNEQQHIIDSFRPDSKSSSFQKPRCNMNIASGIPKFVSLDKIQQQNNRYIKDNTMFIKVMVDFVNLPKTMLSYAVSLNPGLPTHCQQQMINQEIERRAQLQSQKDSSSNVIAASGNLSINNQVQFDDGNKMNQ
;
A
#
# COMPACT_ATOMS: atom_id res chain seq x y z
N MET A 1 3.94 12.06 -9.55
CA MET A 1 3.56 10.63 -9.67
C MET A 1 2.56 10.52 -10.80
N CYS A 2 2.52 9.40 -11.52
CA CYS A 2 1.43 9.10 -12.45
C CYS A 2 1.13 7.60 -12.47
N ALA A 3 0.09 7.21 -13.20
CA ALA A 3 -0.25 5.82 -13.46
C ALA A 3 0.02 5.48 -14.94
N ARG A 4 0.34 4.23 -15.21
CA ARG A 4 0.45 3.69 -16.57
C ARG A 4 -0.42 2.45 -16.69
N LEU A 5 -1.36 2.47 -17.62
CA LEU A 5 -2.30 1.39 -17.91
C LEU A 5 -1.93 0.71 -19.23
N TYR A 6 -1.97 -0.61 -19.23
CA TYR A 6 -1.89 -1.42 -20.44
C TYR A 6 -3.18 -2.24 -20.55
N LEU A 7 -4.06 -1.84 -21.49
CA LEU A 7 -5.37 -2.49 -21.66
C LEU A 7 -5.24 -3.97 -22.02
N TYR A 8 -4.27 -4.33 -22.85
CA TYR A 8 -3.97 -5.71 -23.24
C TYR A 8 -2.74 -6.29 -22.53
N GLY A 9 -2.42 -5.71 -21.37
CA GLY A 9 -1.34 -6.18 -20.50
C GLY A 9 0.05 -5.74 -20.92
N ALA A 10 0.99 -5.86 -19.99
CA ALA A 10 2.42 -5.63 -20.22
C ALA A 10 3.13 -6.98 -20.42
N GLY A 11 2.92 -7.62 -21.58
CA GLY A 11 3.54 -8.88 -21.96
C GLY A 11 2.53 -9.97 -22.36
N ASN A 12 3.04 -11.16 -22.67
CA ASN A 12 2.25 -12.27 -23.24
C ASN A 12 1.52 -13.11 -22.16
N SER A 13 0.79 -12.46 -21.23
CA SER A 13 0.04 -13.19 -20.19
C SER A 13 -1.12 -13.99 -20.81
N ARG A 14 -1.29 -15.25 -20.41
CA ARG A 14 -2.48 -16.07 -20.69
C ARG A 14 -3.19 -16.47 -19.38
N PRO A 15 -4.50 -16.22 -19.22
CA PRO A 15 -5.37 -15.44 -20.11
C PRO A 15 -4.94 -13.97 -20.19
N PRO A 16 -5.38 -13.22 -21.22
CA PRO A 16 -5.07 -11.80 -21.36
C PRO A 16 -5.54 -11.01 -20.14
N THR A 17 -4.71 -10.09 -19.66
CA THR A 17 -5.01 -9.27 -18.48
C THR A 17 -4.75 -7.81 -18.77
N MET A 18 -5.49 -6.93 -18.10
CA MET A 18 -5.16 -5.53 -18.01
C MET A 18 -4.11 -5.33 -16.90
N SER A 19 -3.03 -4.62 -17.20
CA SER A 19 -1.95 -4.33 -16.25
C SER A 19 -1.98 -2.86 -15.84
N LEU A 20 -1.81 -2.60 -14.54
CA LEU A 20 -1.81 -1.24 -14.00
C LEU A 20 -0.55 -0.99 -13.17
N PHE A 21 0.17 0.08 -13.52
CA PHE A 21 1.45 0.42 -12.92
C PHE A 21 1.45 1.83 -12.35
N PHE A 22 2.23 2.00 -11.28
CA PHE A 22 2.55 3.27 -10.67
C PHE A 22 3.92 3.74 -11.17
N VAL A 23 4.04 5.05 -11.38
CA VAL A 23 5.29 5.68 -11.81
C VAL A 23 5.62 6.81 -10.86
N LEU A 24 6.78 6.69 -10.23
CA LEU A 24 7.39 7.79 -9.50
C LEU A 24 8.03 8.74 -10.52
N MET A 25 7.63 10.01 -10.48
CA MET A 25 8.11 11.04 -11.40
C MET A 25 8.99 12.01 -10.64
N ARG A 26 9.96 12.62 -11.34
CA ARG A 26 10.75 13.72 -10.78
C ARG A 26 9.84 14.90 -10.43
N GLY A 27 9.90 15.33 -9.17
CA GLY A 27 9.23 16.51 -8.67
C GLY A 27 10.20 17.68 -8.51
N LEU A 28 9.64 18.90 -8.48
CA LEU A 28 10.41 20.12 -8.20
C LEU A 28 11.00 20.12 -6.78
N HIS A 29 10.37 19.41 -5.85
CA HIS A 29 10.70 19.42 -4.43
C HIS A 29 11.31 18.10 -3.94
N ASP A 30 11.86 17.27 -4.83
CA ASP A 30 12.47 15.97 -4.49
C ASP A 30 13.68 16.08 -3.54
N SER A 31 14.25 17.28 -3.34
CA SER A 31 15.27 17.51 -2.30
C SER A 31 14.72 17.46 -0.88
N LEU A 32 13.42 17.72 -0.70
CA LEU A 32 12.75 17.77 0.60
C LEU A 32 12.04 16.45 0.96
N LEU A 33 11.82 15.58 -0.03
CA LEU A 33 11.10 14.33 0.13
C LEU A 33 12.04 13.21 0.60
N GLN A 34 11.49 12.28 1.38
CA GLN A 34 12.19 11.07 1.79
C GLN A 34 12.23 10.05 0.66
N PHE A 35 13.38 9.39 0.51
CA PHE A 35 13.58 8.29 -0.43
C PHE A 35 14.32 7.12 0.26
N PRO A 36 14.09 5.86 -0.17
CA PRO A 36 13.18 5.46 -1.24
C PRO A 36 11.70 5.68 -0.90
N PHE A 37 10.85 5.81 -1.90
CA PHE A 37 9.41 5.90 -1.74
C PHE A 37 8.87 4.58 -1.18
N THR A 38 8.30 4.59 0.04
CA THR A 38 7.87 3.38 0.77
C THR A 38 6.38 3.34 1.10
N TYR A 39 5.62 4.34 0.66
CA TYR A 39 4.19 4.44 0.93
C TYR A 39 3.41 3.36 0.17
N LYS A 40 2.46 2.70 0.84
CA LYS A 40 1.61 1.68 0.21
C LYS A 40 0.81 2.34 -0.91
N VAL A 41 0.79 1.70 -2.08
CA VAL A 41 0.00 2.15 -3.23
C VAL A 41 -1.16 1.19 -3.43
N THR A 42 -2.37 1.73 -3.55
CA THR A 42 -3.60 0.98 -3.79
C THR A 42 -4.22 1.46 -5.09
N PHE A 43 -4.53 0.52 -5.97
CA PHE A 43 -5.31 0.76 -7.17
C PHE A 43 -6.77 0.36 -6.93
N CYS A 44 -7.68 1.10 -7.56
CA CYS A 44 -9.11 0.80 -7.55
C CYS A 44 -9.65 1.02 -8.97
N LEU A 45 -10.28 0.00 -9.54
CA LEU A 45 -11.14 0.12 -10.71
C LEU A 45 -12.59 0.15 -10.22
N PHE A 46 -13.30 1.22 -10.55
CA PHE A 46 -14.66 1.42 -10.08
C PHE A 46 -15.64 0.50 -10.81
N ASP A 47 -16.47 -0.14 -10.00
CA ASP A 47 -17.77 -0.64 -10.40
C ASP A 47 -18.71 0.57 -10.55
N GLN A 48 -19.32 0.70 -11.72
CA GLN A 48 -20.21 1.80 -12.10
C GLN A 48 -21.70 1.46 -11.90
N THR A 49 -21.99 0.33 -11.23
CA THR A 49 -23.33 -0.06 -10.78
C THR A 49 -23.55 0.34 -9.32
N ASN A 50 -24.78 0.16 -8.84
CA ASN A 50 -25.13 0.40 -7.43
C ASN A 50 -24.57 -0.68 -6.47
N GLU A 51 -23.96 -1.76 -6.98
CA GLU A 51 -23.44 -2.87 -6.17
C GLU A 51 -22.04 -2.57 -5.57
N GLN A 52 -21.35 -1.55 -6.09
CA GLN A 52 -20.05 -1.04 -5.61
C GLN A 52 -18.96 -2.13 -5.44
N GLN A 53 -18.96 -3.16 -6.30
CA GLN A 53 -17.99 -4.26 -6.33
C GLN A 53 -16.70 -3.86 -7.07
N HIS A 54 -16.04 -2.83 -6.53
CA HIS A 54 -14.79 -2.30 -7.06
C HIS A 54 -13.67 -3.35 -7.05
N ILE A 55 -12.80 -3.34 -8.05
CA ILE A 55 -11.59 -4.17 -8.05
C ILE A 55 -10.48 -3.38 -7.40
N ILE A 56 -10.01 -3.86 -6.26
CA ILE A 56 -8.99 -3.20 -5.45
C ILE A 56 -7.81 -4.14 -5.29
N ASP A 57 -6.62 -3.64 -5.59
CA ASP A 57 -5.37 -4.35 -5.32
C ASP A 57 -4.29 -3.34 -4.93
N SER A 58 -3.31 -3.78 -4.16
CA SER A 58 -2.32 -2.89 -3.56
C SER A 58 -0.96 -3.56 -3.45
N PHE A 59 0.08 -2.75 -3.50
CA PHE A 59 1.44 -3.22 -3.27
C PHE A 59 2.17 -2.27 -2.33
N ARG A 60 3.19 -2.81 -1.65
CA ARG A 60 4.17 -2.01 -0.90
C ARG A 60 5.43 -1.89 -1.77
N PRO A 61 5.89 -0.67 -2.07
CA PRO A 61 7.15 -0.45 -2.78
C PRO A 61 8.32 -1.21 -2.14
N ASP A 62 9.12 -1.89 -2.97
CA ASP A 62 10.38 -2.48 -2.53
C ASP A 62 11.47 -1.39 -2.47
N SER A 63 12.03 -1.18 -1.28
CA SER A 63 13.08 -0.17 -1.04
C SER A 63 14.37 -0.44 -1.81
N LYS A 64 14.59 -1.68 -2.28
CA LYS A 64 15.75 -2.05 -3.11
C LYS A 64 15.51 -1.80 -4.60
N SER A 65 14.26 -1.67 -5.03
CA SER A 65 13.92 -1.46 -6.44
C SER A 65 14.29 -0.05 -6.90
N SER A 66 14.86 0.05 -8.11
CA SER A 66 15.18 1.32 -8.76
C SER A 66 13.93 2.15 -9.07
N SER A 67 12.76 1.52 -9.22
CA SER A 67 11.47 2.17 -9.48
C SER A 67 11.09 3.19 -8.40
N PHE A 68 11.55 2.99 -7.17
CA PHE A 68 11.14 3.79 -6.01
C PHE A 68 12.27 4.63 -5.41
N GLN A 69 13.45 4.64 -6.03
CA GLN A 69 14.54 5.53 -5.63
C GLN A 69 14.24 6.98 -6.02
N LYS A 70 15.03 7.91 -5.47
CA LYS A 70 14.98 9.32 -5.87
C LYS A 70 15.11 9.45 -7.40
N PRO A 71 14.13 10.05 -8.09
CA PRO A 71 14.16 10.17 -9.55
C PRO A 71 15.41 10.89 -10.05
N ARG A 72 16.11 10.26 -11.00
CA ARG A 72 17.24 10.87 -11.73
C ARG A 72 16.84 11.39 -13.11
N CYS A 73 15.75 10.84 -13.66
CA CYS A 73 15.13 11.22 -14.93
C CYS A 73 13.68 11.66 -14.69
N ASN A 74 12.97 12.09 -15.74
CA ASN A 74 11.57 12.53 -15.62
C ASN A 74 10.64 11.47 -15.01
N MET A 75 10.87 10.20 -15.30
CA MET A 75 10.08 9.07 -14.81
C MET A 75 11.02 7.91 -14.43
N ASN A 76 10.75 7.28 -13.29
CA ASN A 76 11.35 5.99 -12.96
C ASN A 76 10.67 4.86 -13.75
N ILE A 77 11.27 3.66 -13.68
CA ILE A 77 10.66 2.45 -14.24
C ILE A 77 9.33 2.18 -13.53
N ALA A 78 8.28 1.96 -14.33
CA ALA A 78 6.94 1.67 -13.81
C ALA A 78 6.93 0.37 -12.99
N SER A 79 6.22 0.36 -11.86
CA SER A 79 6.07 -0.81 -11.00
C SER A 79 4.63 -0.89 -10.49
N GLY A 80 4.06 -2.09 -10.42
CA GLY A 80 2.65 -2.27 -10.08
C GLY A 80 2.20 -3.70 -10.27
N ILE A 81 1.01 -3.89 -10.84
CA ILE A 81 0.28 -5.16 -10.81
C ILE A 81 0.09 -5.64 -12.25
N PRO A 82 0.93 -6.56 -12.74
CA PRO A 82 0.87 -7.03 -14.12
C PRO A 82 -0.45 -7.73 -14.46
N LYS A 83 -1.08 -8.42 -13.49
CA LYS A 83 -2.35 -9.12 -13.67
C LYS A 83 -3.46 -8.48 -12.84
N PHE A 84 -3.68 -7.17 -13.03
CA PHE A 84 -4.60 -6.41 -12.19
C PHE A 84 -6.06 -6.88 -12.37
N VAL A 85 -6.50 -7.10 -13.61
CA VAL A 85 -7.81 -7.71 -13.89
C VAL A 85 -7.77 -8.52 -15.19
N SER A 86 -8.45 -9.67 -15.19
CA SER A 86 -8.62 -10.46 -16.43
C SER A 86 -9.46 -9.68 -17.44
N LEU A 87 -9.05 -9.71 -18.72
CA LEU A 87 -9.83 -9.10 -19.78
C LEU A 87 -11.20 -9.74 -19.94
N ASP A 88 -11.33 -11.04 -19.67
CA ASP A 88 -12.62 -11.75 -19.71
C ASP A 88 -13.64 -11.12 -18.75
N LYS A 89 -13.19 -10.63 -17.59
CA LYS A 89 -14.06 -9.96 -16.61
C LYS A 89 -14.56 -8.60 -17.10
N ILE A 90 -13.76 -7.91 -17.92
CA ILE A 90 -14.07 -6.59 -18.48
C ILE A 90 -14.92 -6.71 -19.75
N GLN A 91 -14.73 -7.78 -20.54
CA GLN A 91 -15.39 -7.97 -21.85
C GLN A 91 -16.75 -8.68 -21.76
N GLN A 92 -17.21 -9.06 -20.58
CA GLN A 92 -18.54 -9.63 -20.37
C GLN A 92 -19.64 -8.69 -20.88
N GLN A 93 -20.73 -9.25 -21.41
CA GLN A 93 -21.87 -8.45 -21.90
C GLN A 93 -22.47 -7.53 -20.81
N ASN A 94 -22.51 -8.02 -19.56
CA ASN A 94 -22.95 -7.24 -18.40
C ASN A 94 -21.76 -6.74 -17.58
N ASN A 95 -20.69 -6.27 -18.23
CA ASN A 95 -19.55 -5.74 -17.50
C ASN A 95 -19.97 -4.49 -16.72
N ARG A 96 -19.52 -4.44 -15.46
CA ARG A 96 -19.87 -3.38 -14.51
C ARG A 96 -18.81 -2.28 -14.40
N TYR A 97 -17.70 -2.39 -15.13
CA TYR A 97 -16.53 -1.52 -14.99
C TYR A 97 -16.38 -0.49 -16.12
N ILE A 98 -17.06 -0.71 -17.25
CA ILE A 98 -17.11 0.16 -18.41
C ILE A 98 -18.57 0.50 -18.70
N LYS A 99 -18.88 1.79 -18.64
CA LYS A 99 -20.17 2.36 -19.03
C LYS A 99 -19.91 3.54 -19.96
N ASP A 100 -20.71 3.68 -21.02
CA ASP A 100 -20.57 4.78 -21.98
C ASP A 100 -19.12 4.90 -22.53
N ASN A 101 -18.53 3.74 -22.88
CA ASN A 101 -17.16 3.61 -23.34
C ASN A 101 -16.09 4.23 -22.42
N THR A 102 -16.38 4.30 -21.11
CA THR A 102 -15.55 4.98 -20.12
C THR A 102 -15.31 4.09 -18.91
N MET A 103 -14.09 4.09 -18.39
CA MET A 103 -13.69 3.43 -17.14
C MET A 103 -13.08 4.44 -16.17
N PHE A 104 -13.22 4.19 -14.87
CA PHE A 104 -12.65 5.05 -13.83
C PHE A 104 -11.65 4.26 -12.99
N ILE A 105 -10.43 4.78 -12.90
CA ILE A 105 -9.35 4.21 -12.09
C ILE A 105 -8.92 5.26 -11.06
N LYS A 106 -8.81 4.84 -9.79
CA LYS A 106 -8.25 5.64 -8.72
C LYS A 106 -6.97 5.00 -8.20
N VAL A 107 -5.95 5.82 -8.03
CA VAL A 107 -4.70 5.45 -7.37
C VAL A 107 -4.64 6.18 -6.05
N MET A 108 -4.41 5.44 -4.96
CA MET A 108 -4.34 5.98 -3.61
C MET A 108 -2.96 5.65 -3.04
N VAL A 109 -2.34 6.65 -2.40
CA VAL A 109 -1.05 6.48 -1.73
C VAL A 109 -1.28 6.68 -0.23
N ASP A 110 -0.91 5.69 0.57
CA ASP A 110 -1.09 5.72 2.01
C ASP A 110 0.12 6.38 2.68
N PHE A 111 -0.04 7.66 3.00
CA PHE A 111 0.95 8.47 3.70
C PHE A 111 0.91 8.27 5.23
N VAL A 112 0.68 7.04 5.72
CA VAL A 112 0.60 6.74 7.17
C VAL A 112 1.82 7.17 7.98
N ASN A 113 3.01 7.22 7.37
CA ASN A 113 4.24 7.66 8.03
C ASN A 113 4.49 9.18 7.88
N LEU A 114 3.57 9.93 7.28
CA LEU A 114 3.67 11.37 7.20
C LEU A 114 3.34 11.97 8.58
N PRO A 115 4.14 12.94 9.07
CA PRO A 115 3.85 13.64 10.31
C PRO A 115 2.41 14.14 10.35
N LYS A 116 1.74 14.06 11.51
CA LYS A 116 0.35 14.51 11.66
C LYS A 116 0.15 15.96 11.18
N THR A 117 1.17 16.80 11.37
CA THR A 117 1.22 18.20 10.92
C THR A 117 1.09 18.36 9.40
N MET A 118 1.38 17.32 8.62
CA MET A 118 1.35 17.33 7.16
C MET A 118 0.08 16.68 6.59
N LEU A 119 -0.82 16.16 7.43
CA LEU A 119 -2.05 15.48 6.97
C LEU A 119 -3.02 16.40 6.26
N SER A 120 -3.09 17.67 6.68
CA SER A 120 -3.89 18.71 6.02
C SER A 120 -3.53 18.91 4.55
N TYR A 121 -2.27 18.64 4.19
CA TYR A 121 -1.77 18.75 2.81
C TYR A 121 -1.88 17.43 2.02
N ALA A 122 -1.98 16.28 2.70
CA ALA A 122 -2.06 14.96 2.08
C ALA A 122 -3.50 14.51 1.78
N VAL A 123 -4.47 14.91 2.62
CA VAL A 123 -5.89 14.56 2.45
C VAL A 123 -6.61 15.51 1.48
N SER A 124 -6.06 16.70 1.23
CA SER A 124 -6.60 17.76 0.37
C SER A 124 -6.35 17.55 -1.14
N LEU A 125 -6.00 16.34 -1.58
CA LEU A 125 -5.76 16.02 -3.00
C LEU A 125 -7.00 16.12 -3.90
N ASN A 126 -8.18 16.47 -3.36
CA ASN A 126 -9.33 16.90 -4.16
C ASN A 126 -9.62 18.39 -3.89
N PRO A 127 -8.92 19.32 -4.57
CA PRO A 127 -9.10 20.76 -4.36
C PRO A 127 -10.52 21.26 -4.69
N GLY A 128 -11.35 20.43 -5.36
CA GLY A 128 -12.75 20.73 -5.64
C GLY A 128 -13.74 20.43 -4.50
N LEU A 129 -13.29 19.85 -3.36
CA LEU A 129 -14.18 19.60 -2.22
C LEU A 129 -14.28 20.84 -1.31
N PRO A 130 -15.46 21.18 -0.77
CA PRO A 130 -15.61 22.25 0.22
C PRO A 130 -14.70 22.05 1.45
N THR A 131 -14.16 23.14 2.00
CA THR A 131 -13.17 23.13 3.10
C THR A 131 -13.63 22.31 4.31
N HIS A 132 -14.92 22.38 4.68
CA HIS A 132 -15.45 21.63 5.82
C HIS A 132 -15.40 20.11 5.59
N CYS A 133 -15.64 19.64 4.36
CA CYS A 133 -15.52 18.22 4.02
C CYS A 133 -14.06 17.76 4.12
N GLN A 134 -13.13 18.58 3.62
CA GLN A 134 -11.70 18.30 3.74
C GLN A 134 -11.28 18.18 5.23
N GLN A 135 -11.76 19.10 6.07
CA GLN A 135 -11.51 19.10 7.52
C GLN A 135 -12.03 17.83 8.19
N GLN A 136 -13.25 17.39 7.85
CA GLN A 136 -13.85 16.16 8.36
C GLN A 136 -13.02 14.92 8.00
N MET A 137 -12.57 14.82 6.74
CA MET A 137 -11.72 13.72 6.28
C MET A 137 -10.38 13.70 7.01
N ILE A 138 -9.78 14.88 7.27
CA ILE A 138 -8.53 14.99 8.04
C ILE A 138 -8.73 14.47 9.47
N ASN A 139 -9.81 14.90 10.15
CA ASN A 139 -10.08 14.49 11.52
C ASN A 139 -10.32 12.98 11.64
N GLN A 140 -11.12 12.41 10.71
CA GLN A 140 -11.35 10.96 10.65
C GLN A 140 -10.04 10.18 10.48
N GLU A 141 -9.13 10.65 9.63
CA GLU A 141 -7.84 9.99 9.43
C GLU A 141 -6.92 10.10 10.66
N ILE A 142 -6.95 11.23 11.39
CA ILE A 142 -6.24 11.40 12.66
C ILE A 142 -6.75 10.38 13.69
N GLU A 143 -8.06 10.26 13.84
CA GLU A 143 -8.71 9.33 14.77
C GLU A 143 -8.39 7.87 14.41
N ARG A 144 -8.53 7.50 13.14
CA ARG A 144 -8.20 6.15 12.64
C ARG A 144 -6.75 5.77 12.96
N ARG A 145 -5.80 6.69 12.80
CA ARG A 145 -4.38 6.45 13.15
C ARG A 145 -4.18 6.30 14.65
N ALA A 146 -4.87 7.08 15.47
CA ALA A 146 -4.81 6.94 16.92
C ALA A 146 -5.29 5.55 17.39
N GLN A 147 -6.35 5.02 16.76
CA GLN A 147 -6.87 3.68 17.05
C GLN A 147 -5.92 2.55 16.60
N LEU A 148 -5.25 2.71 15.46
CA LEU A 148 -4.24 1.72 15.01
C LEU A 148 -3.01 1.70 15.91
N GLN A 149 -2.63 2.85 16.46
CA GLN A 149 -1.54 2.95 17.43
C GLN A 149 -1.90 2.23 18.73
N SER A 150 -3.09 2.49 19.30
CA SER A 150 -3.55 1.86 20.54
C SER A 150 -3.72 0.34 20.42
N GLN A 151 -4.15 -0.17 19.26
CA GLN A 151 -4.19 -1.62 19.00
C GLN A 151 -2.79 -2.25 18.96
N LYS A 152 -1.81 -1.60 18.34
CA LYS A 152 -0.42 -2.08 18.33
C LYS A 152 0.20 -2.09 19.72
N ASP A 153 -0.04 -1.05 20.52
CA ASP A 153 0.47 -0.96 21.89
C ASP A 153 -0.16 -2.03 22.80
N SER A 154 -1.44 -2.33 22.59
CA SER A 154 -2.16 -3.40 23.31
C SER A 154 -1.62 -4.80 22.96
N SER A 155 -1.36 -5.10 21.69
CA SER A 155 -0.79 -6.38 21.26
C SER A 155 0.66 -6.58 21.72
N SER A 156 1.43 -5.49 21.81
CA SER A 156 2.82 -5.52 22.29
C SER A 156 2.90 -5.79 23.80
N ASN A 157 1.97 -5.22 24.58
CA ASN A 157 1.91 -5.43 26.03
C ASN A 157 1.47 -6.86 26.43
N VAL A 158 0.62 -7.52 25.64
CA VAL A 158 0.22 -8.92 25.90
C VAL A 158 1.39 -9.89 25.69
N ILE A 159 2.26 -9.64 24.71
CA ILE A 159 3.46 -10.46 24.47
C ILE A 159 4.49 -10.27 25.58
N ALA A 160 4.69 -9.03 26.06
CA ALA A 160 5.58 -8.75 27.18
C ALA A 160 5.10 -9.36 28.51
N ALA A 161 3.79 -9.38 28.76
CA ALA A 161 3.20 -9.99 29.96
C ALA A 161 3.32 -11.53 29.99
N SER A 162 3.48 -12.17 28.83
CA SER A 162 3.59 -13.63 28.70
C SER A 162 5.01 -14.18 28.93
N GLY A 163 6.02 -13.31 29.05
CA GLY A 163 7.44 -13.67 29.18
C GLY A 163 7.98 -13.80 30.61
N ASN A 164 7.17 -13.51 31.64
CA ASN A 164 7.60 -13.48 33.05
C ASN A 164 6.89 -14.53 33.93
N LEU A 165 6.83 -15.79 33.47
CA LEU A 165 6.51 -16.93 34.33
C LEU A 165 7.73 -17.84 34.45
N SER A 166 8.28 -17.83 35.66
CA SER A 166 9.48 -18.50 36.15
C SER A 166 9.56 -19.99 35.82
N ILE A 167 10.78 -20.47 35.54
CA ILE A 167 11.18 -21.84 35.89
C ILE A 167 12.48 -21.74 36.70
N ASN A 168 12.30 -21.68 38.02
CA ASN A 168 13.25 -22.29 38.96
C ASN A 168 13.13 -23.79 38.77
N ASN A 169 14.23 -24.46 38.43
CA ASN A 169 14.44 -25.86 38.82
C ASN A 169 15.94 -26.11 38.98
N GLN A 170 16.33 -26.30 40.25
CA GLN A 170 17.52 -27.03 40.63
C GLN A 170 17.44 -28.45 40.07
N VAL A 171 18.47 -28.91 39.36
CA VAL A 171 18.93 -30.30 39.42
C VAL A 171 20.46 -30.28 39.42
N GLN A 172 21.01 -30.70 40.55
CA GLN A 172 22.39 -31.07 40.78
C GLN A 172 22.56 -32.58 40.47
N PHE A 173 23.81 -33.02 40.21
CA PHE A 173 24.36 -34.37 39.98
C PHE A 173 24.90 -34.56 38.54
N ASP A 174 26.01 -35.24 38.28
CA ASP A 174 27.32 -35.37 38.94
C ASP A 174 28.25 -36.01 37.89
N ASP A 175 29.55 -35.86 38.10
CA ASP A 175 30.67 -36.67 37.59
C ASP A 175 30.91 -36.83 36.08
N GLY A 176 31.95 -36.13 35.64
CA GLY A 176 32.70 -36.47 34.44
C GLY A 176 33.55 -37.72 34.62
N ASN A 177 33.69 -38.50 33.55
CA ASN A 177 34.92 -39.26 33.33
C ASN A 177 35.10 -39.71 31.86
N LYS A 178 36.38 -39.69 31.46
CA LYS A 178 37.07 -40.46 30.41
C LYS A 178 37.10 -39.96 28.95
N MET A 179 38.26 -39.35 28.67
CA MET A 179 39.11 -39.65 27.50
C MET A 179 39.09 -41.13 27.09
N ASN A 180 39.02 -41.41 25.79
CA ASN A 180 40.08 -42.12 25.05
C ASN A 180 39.76 -42.31 23.56
N GLN A 181 40.80 -42.04 22.75
CA GLN A 181 41.08 -42.44 21.36
C GLN A 181 40.28 -41.79 20.22
#